data_AF-A0A2V8ZNF1-F1
#
_entry.id   AF-A0A2V8ZNF1-F1
#
_cell.length_a   1.000
_cell.length_b   1.000
_cell.length_c   1.000
_cell.angle_alpha   90.00
_cell.angle_beta   90.00
_cell.angle_gamma   90.00
#
_symmetry.space_group_name_H-M   'P 1'
#
loop_
_entity.id
_entity.type
_entity.pdbx_description
1 polymer ?
#
loop_
_entity_poly.entity_id
_entity_poly.type
_entity_poly.pdbx_seq_one_letter_code
_entity_poly.pdbx_strand_id
1 'polypeptide(L)'
;MGFQWLWQRSAENSKFRYLDAAIGLNALTGTRLRPRLLEMGTSGGLNLRCDRYRYEWPGGTWGNPLSPVRLESVFIDGAPFLTPVIRIIDRAGCDPSPVDITSDSGRLTLLSYTWADQVDRIRRLAAAI
;
A
#
# COMPACT_ATOMS: atom_id res chain seq x y z
N MET A 1 -12.14 -4.73 -24.12
CA MET A 1 -12.31 -3.92 -22.89
C MET A 1 -11.86 -4.75 -21.68
N GLY A 2 -10.56 -5.03 -21.54
CA GLY A 2 -10.05 -6.00 -20.55
C GLY A 2 -8.55 -5.92 -20.21
N PHE A 3 -7.75 -5.25 -21.04
CA PHE A 3 -6.31 -5.08 -20.78
C PHE A 3 -6.00 -4.01 -19.70
N GLN A 4 -6.79 -2.96 -19.61
CA GLN A 4 -6.60 -1.87 -18.62
C GLN A 4 -6.85 -2.34 -17.18
N TRP A 5 -7.73 -3.33 -17.00
CA TRP A 5 -8.13 -3.85 -15.69
C TRP A 5 -7.10 -4.83 -15.09
N LEU A 6 -6.44 -5.62 -15.94
CA LEU A 6 -5.38 -6.56 -15.53
C LEU A 6 -4.09 -5.85 -15.12
N TRP A 7 -3.73 -4.74 -15.79
CA TRP A 7 -2.49 -4.00 -15.50
C TRP A 7 -2.58 -3.21 -14.18
N GLN A 8 -3.72 -2.55 -13.90
CA GLN A 8 -3.96 -1.89 -12.60
C GLN A 8 -4.01 -2.89 -11.43
N ARG A 9 -4.66 -4.05 -11.62
CA ARG A 9 -4.72 -5.11 -10.60
C ARG A 9 -3.37 -5.73 -10.27
N SER A 10 -2.52 -5.95 -11.27
CA SER A 10 -1.20 -6.58 -11.08
C SER A 10 -0.23 -5.65 -10.33
N ALA A 11 -0.23 -4.36 -10.64
CA ALA A 11 0.67 -3.39 -10.01
C ALA A 11 0.33 -3.09 -8.54
N GLU A 12 -0.95 -3.10 -8.16
CA GLU A 12 -1.37 -2.92 -6.76
C GLU A 12 -1.17 -4.21 -5.94
N ASN A 13 -1.52 -5.39 -6.49
CA ASN A 13 -1.41 -6.66 -5.76
C ASN A 13 0.03 -7.16 -5.59
N SER A 14 0.97 -6.80 -6.48
CA SER A 14 2.37 -7.24 -6.38
C SER A 14 3.14 -6.58 -5.24
N LYS A 15 2.73 -5.38 -4.81
CA LYS A 15 3.43 -4.61 -3.75
C LYS A 15 3.11 -5.09 -2.33
N PHE A 16 1.94 -5.69 -2.10
CA PHE A 16 1.52 -6.16 -0.78
C PHE A 16 2.05 -7.55 -0.42
N ARG A 17 2.51 -8.33 -1.41
CA ARG A 17 3.01 -9.72 -1.22
C ARG A 17 4.18 -9.85 -0.24
N TYR A 18 5.05 -8.83 -0.15
CA TYR A 18 6.20 -8.87 0.76
C TYR A 18 5.80 -8.65 2.23
N LEU A 19 4.75 -7.86 2.47
CA LEU A 19 4.21 -7.65 3.81
C LEU A 19 3.54 -8.94 4.29
N ASP A 20 2.77 -9.60 3.42
CA ASP A 20 2.09 -10.86 3.70
C ASP A 20 3.07 -11.97 4.13
N ALA A 21 4.25 -12.05 3.51
CA ALA A 21 5.26 -13.06 3.85
C ALA A 21 5.85 -12.85 5.25
N ALA A 22 6.15 -11.60 5.64
CA ALA A 22 6.69 -11.30 6.97
C ALA A 22 5.64 -11.53 8.08
N ILE A 23 4.37 -11.20 7.80
CA ILE A 23 3.25 -11.46 8.70
C ILE A 23 3.05 -12.97 8.86
N GLY A 24 2.96 -13.71 7.75
CA GLY A 24 2.79 -15.16 7.76
C GLY A 24 3.92 -15.86 8.50
N LEU A 25 5.17 -15.42 8.32
CA LEU A 25 6.31 -16.02 9.02
C LEU A 25 6.26 -15.75 10.53
N ASN A 26 5.92 -14.54 10.98
CA ASN A 26 5.73 -14.23 12.41
C ASN A 26 4.63 -15.10 13.03
N ALA A 27 3.49 -15.21 12.36
CA ALA A 27 2.35 -15.99 12.82
C ALA A 27 2.67 -17.49 12.92
N LEU A 28 3.40 -18.05 11.95
CA LEU A 28 3.74 -19.48 11.90
C LEU A 28 4.89 -19.86 12.85
N THR A 29 5.82 -18.96 13.13
CA THR A 29 7.05 -19.28 13.89
C THR A 29 7.08 -18.68 15.30
N GLY A 30 6.12 -17.84 15.67
CA GLY A 30 6.14 -17.08 16.93
C GLY A 30 7.25 -16.02 16.97
N THR A 31 7.91 -15.74 15.85
CA THR A 31 8.98 -14.74 15.78
C THR A 31 8.40 -13.32 15.78
N ARG A 32 9.21 -12.35 16.23
CA ARG A 32 8.88 -10.92 16.22
C ARG A 32 9.74 -10.20 15.18
N LEU A 33 9.65 -10.63 13.92
CA LEU A 33 10.39 -10.01 12.82
C LEU A 33 10.02 -8.53 12.71
N ARG A 34 11.06 -7.73 12.54
CA ARG A 34 11.00 -6.28 12.38
C ARG A 34 11.49 -5.96 10.97
N PRO A 35 10.61 -5.95 9.97
CA PRO A 35 11.04 -5.79 8.59
C PRO A 35 11.59 -4.37 8.35
N ARG A 36 12.54 -4.31 7.41
CA ARG A 36 12.98 -3.08 6.75
C ARG A 36 12.38 -3.08 5.35
N LEU A 37 11.80 -1.96 4.92
CA LEU A 37 11.24 -1.84 3.58
C LEU A 37 12.24 -1.17 2.63
N LEU A 38 12.34 -1.72 1.43
CA LEU A 38 13.02 -1.10 0.30
C LEU A 38 12.05 -1.09 -0.89
N GLU A 39 11.79 0.08 -1.46
CA GLU A 39 11.02 0.22 -2.70
C GLU A 39 11.93 0.78 -3.81
N MET A 40 11.88 0.18 -4.99
CA MET A 40 12.50 0.71 -6.21
C MET A 40 11.42 1.41 -7.05
N GLY A 41 11.72 2.59 -7.60
CA GLY A 41 10.71 3.42 -8.26
C GLY A 41 9.68 3.96 -7.26
N THR A 42 10.17 4.48 -6.13
CA THR A 42 9.36 4.90 -4.98
C THR A 42 8.45 6.09 -5.29
N SER A 43 8.78 6.91 -6.27
CA SER A 43 8.10 8.16 -6.62
C SER A 43 7.85 9.01 -5.36
N GLY A 44 6.59 9.14 -4.91
CA GLY A 44 6.23 9.87 -3.68
C GLY A 44 6.31 9.07 -2.37
N GLY A 45 6.74 7.81 -2.39
CA GLY A 45 6.93 7.01 -1.18
C GLY A 45 5.66 6.52 -0.48
N LEU A 46 4.54 6.47 -1.20
CA LEU A 46 3.26 6.10 -0.62
C LEU A 46 3.19 4.60 -0.25
N ASN A 47 3.84 3.70 -1.00
CA ASN A 47 3.80 2.26 -0.65
C ASN A 47 4.71 1.93 0.52
N LEU A 48 5.78 2.70 0.72
CA LEU A 48 6.60 2.61 1.91
C LEU A 48 5.82 2.89 3.20
N ARG A 49 4.59 3.39 3.16
CA ARG A 49 3.74 3.66 4.34
C ARG A 49 2.64 2.61 4.58
N CYS A 50 2.75 1.43 3.96
CA CYS A 50 1.71 0.39 3.98
C CYS A 50 1.20 0.01 5.38
N ASP A 51 2.05 -0.05 6.41
CA ASP A 51 1.66 -0.32 7.81
C ASP A 51 0.83 0.80 8.47
N ARG A 52 0.70 1.95 7.82
CA ARG A 52 -0.11 3.08 8.31
C ARG A 52 -1.53 3.07 7.74
N TYR A 53 -1.84 2.19 6.79
CA TYR A 53 -3.12 2.16 6.10
C TYR A 53 -4.12 1.22 6.77
N ARG A 54 -5.41 1.38 6.41
CA ARG A 54 -6.48 0.48 6.79
C ARG A 54 -6.78 -0.46 5.63
N TYR A 55 -6.78 -1.76 5.91
CA TYR A 55 -7.09 -2.82 4.96
C TYR A 55 -8.40 -3.46 5.36
N GLU A 56 -9.28 -3.69 4.38
CA GLU A 56 -10.64 -4.18 4.59
C GLU A 56 -10.98 -5.24 3.55
N TRP A 57 -11.59 -6.33 3.99
CA TRP A 57 -12.06 -7.41 3.13
C TRP A 57 -13.29 -8.09 3.76
N PRO A 58 -14.05 -8.90 2.99
CA PRO A 58 -15.12 -9.69 3.55
C PRO A 58 -14.59 -10.60 4.68
N GLY A 59 -14.98 -10.31 5.92
CA GLY A 59 -14.58 -11.10 7.10
C GLY A 59 -13.44 -10.50 7.94
N GLY A 60 -12.93 -9.31 7.64
CA GLY A 60 -11.96 -8.68 8.55
C GLY A 60 -11.38 -7.34 8.13
N THR A 61 -10.60 -6.78 9.06
CA THR A 61 -9.86 -5.54 8.86
C THR A 61 -8.49 -5.63 9.51
N TRP A 62 -7.50 -4.95 8.95
CA TRP A 62 -6.15 -4.87 9.50
C TRP A 62 -5.56 -3.46 9.32
N GLY A 63 -4.56 -3.14 10.14
CA GLY A 63 -3.85 -1.86 10.11
C GLY A 63 -4.47 -0.81 11.04
N ASN A 64 -4.20 0.46 10.76
CA ASN A 64 -4.65 1.57 11.60
C ASN A 64 -6.14 1.86 11.36
N PRO A 65 -7.04 1.67 12.35
CA PRO A 65 -8.48 1.93 12.17
C PRO A 65 -8.81 3.41 11.92
N LEU A 66 -7.92 4.32 12.29
CA LEU A 66 -8.08 5.77 12.07
C LEU A 66 -7.40 6.26 10.79
N SER A 67 -6.83 5.38 9.97
CA SER A 67 -6.19 5.77 8.72
C SER A 67 -7.20 6.38 7.75
N PRO A 68 -6.92 7.57 7.19
CA PRO A 68 -7.75 8.12 6.11
C PRO A 68 -7.60 7.32 4.81
N VAL A 69 -6.50 6.59 4.64
CA VAL A 69 -6.27 5.68 3.52
C VAL A 69 -6.92 4.34 3.84
N ARG A 70 -8.05 4.08 3.19
CA ARG A 70 -8.81 2.83 3.26
C ARG A 70 -8.61 2.04 1.97
N LEU A 71 -8.08 0.83 2.10
CA LEU A 71 -7.87 -0.14 1.03
C LEU A 71 -8.95 -1.21 1.17
N GLU A 72 -9.99 -1.09 0.36
CA GLU A 72 -11.13 -2.01 0.36
C GLU A 72 -10.92 -3.14 -0.66
N SER A 73 -11.43 -4.33 -0.34
CA SER A 73 -11.40 -5.53 -1.20
C SER A 73 -10.00 -5.96 -1.65
N VAL A 74 -8.99 -5.73 -0.79
CA VAL A 74 -7.58 -6.03 -1.09
C VAL A 74 -7.32 -7.55 -1.13
N PHE A 75 -8.10 -8.30 -0.35
CA PHE A 75 -7.99 -9.76 -0.25
C PHE A 75 -9.32 -10.40 -0.69
N ILE A 76 -9.37 -10.88 -1.93
CA ILE A 76 -10.57 -11.51 -2.49
C ILE A 76 -10.79 -12.90 -1.88
N ASP A 77 -9.71 -13.65 -1.64
CA ASP A 77 -9.76 -15.03 -1.13
C ASP A 77 -9.53 -15.11 0.40
N GLY A 78 -9.71 -13.99 1.11
CA GLY A 78 -9.39 -13.85 2.52
C GLY A 78 -7.94 -13.41 2.78
N ALA A 79 -7.73 -12.68 3.88
CA ALA A 79 -6.42 -12.12 4.17
C ALA A 79 -5.40 -13.18 4.63
N PRO A 80 -4.16 -13.16 4.10
CA PRO A 80 -3.12 -14.04 4.59
C PRO A 80 -2.67 -13.63 6.00
N PHE A 81 -3.03 -14.46 6.99
CA PHE A 81 -2.46 -14.52 8.35
C PHE A 81 -2.16 -13.20 9.07
N LEU A 82 -2.99 -12.16 8.91
CA LEU A 82 -2.74 -10.82 9.45
C LEU A 82 -2.82 -10.75 11.00
N THR A 83 -1.76 -11.16 11.71
CA THR A 83 -1.57 -11.01 13.17
C THR A 83 -0.09 -10.81 13.54
N PRO A 84 0.29 -10.05 14.59
CA PRO A 84 -0.19 -8.74 15.05
C PRO A 84 0.43 -7.56 14.25
N VAL A 85 0.26 -6.31 14.70
CA VAL A 85 0.84 -5.10 14.06
C VAL A 85 2.33 -5.28 13.80
N ILE A 86 2.71 -5.30 12.52
CA ILE A 86 4.13 -5.29 12.13
C ILE A 86 4.73 -3.93 12.44
N ARG A 87 5.81 -3.95 13.21
CA ARG A 87 6.67 -2.78 13.39
C ARG A 87 7.75 -2.76 12.31
N ILE A 88 7.55 -1.94 11.29
CA ILE A 88 8.59 -1.61 10.31
C ILE A 88 9.63 -0.74 11.02
N ILE A 89 10.90 -1.17 10.99
CA ILE A 89 11.99 -0.48 11.70
C ILE A 89 12.82 0.44 10.80
N ASP A 90 12.71 0.29 9.49
CA ASP A 90 13.42 1.13 8.53
C ASP A 90 12.71 1.14 7.18
N ARG A 91 12.87 2.23 6.43
CA ARG A 91 12.27 2.44 5.12
C ARG A 91 13.26 3.16 4.22
N ALA A 92 13.56 2.56 3.09
CA ALA A 92 14.38 3.16 2.05
C ALA A 92 13.61 3.18 0.73
N GLY A 93 13.69 4.30 0.03
CA GLY A 93 13.18 4.44 -1.33
C GLY A 93 14.32 4.76 -2.28
N CYS A 94 14.29 4.17 -3.47
CA CYS A 94 15.23 4.46 -4.54
C CYS A 94 14.44 4.86 -5.78
N ASP A 95 14.54 6.13 -6.17
CA ASP A 95 13.87 6.67 -7.35
C ASP A 95 14.78 7.69 -8.05
N PRO A 96 14.99 7.61 -9.38
CA PRO A 96 15.78 8.60 -10.12
C PRO A 96 15.11 9.98 -10.22
N SER A 97 13.79 10.07 -10.02
CA SER A 97 12.99 11.29 -10.09
C SER A 97 11.92 11.30 -8.99
N PRO A 98 12.34 11.42 -7.71
CA PRO A 98 11.42 11.41 -6.58
C PRO A 98 10.41 12.58 -6.67
N VAL A 99 9.18 12.33 -6.22
CA VAL A 99 8.11 13.33 -6.22
C VAL A 99 7.93 13.86 -4.80
N ASP A 100 8.10 15.17 -4.61
CA ASP A 100 7.84 15.81 -3.32
C ASP A 100 6.33 15.97 -3.07
N ILE A 101 5.77 15.05 -2.30
CA ILE A 101 4.35 15.02 -1.93
C ILE A 101 3.90 16.20 -1.06
N THR A 102 4.84 16.94 -0.45
CA THR A 102 4.52 18.10 0.39
C THR A 102 4.35 19.38 -0.43
N SER A 103 4.82 19.38 -1.69
CA SER A 103 4.66 20.47 -2.64
C SER A 103 3.38 20.35 -3.45
N ASP A 104 2.67 21.45 -3.70
CA ASP A 104 1.47 21.44 -4.56
C ASP A 104 1.73 20.83 -5.94
N SER A 105 2.89 21.12 -6.53
CA SER A 105 3.31 20.53 -7.81
C SER A 105 3.46 19.00 -7.74
N GLY A 106 4.00 18.47 -6.64
CA GLY A 106 4.15 17.02 -6.47
C GLY A 106 2.82 16.34 -6.22
N ARG A 107 1.91 16.96 -5.44
CA ARG A 107 0.54 16.48 -5.26
C ARG A 107 -0.20 16.40 -6.60
N LEU A 108 -0.12 17.46 -7.41
CA LEU A 108 -0.70 17.50 -8.76
C LEU A 108 -0.07 16.45 -9.69
N THR A 109 1.25 16.27 -9.63
CA THR A 109 1.96 15.26 -10.41
C THR A 109 1.42 13.86 -10.12
N LEU A 110 1.29 13.50 -8.83
CA LEU A 110 0.74 12.20 -8.45
C LEU A 110 -0.72 12.02 -8.90
N LEU A 111 -1.55 13.06 -8.74
CA LEU A 111 -2.94 13.03 -9.17
C LEU A 111 -3.08 12.85 -10.69
N SER A 112 -2.15 13.40 -11.48
CA SER A 112 -2.16 13.27 -12.95
C SER A 112 -1.97 11.83 -13.46
N TYR A 113 -1.48 10.92 -12.62
CA TYR A 113 -1.36 9.48 -12.97
C TYR A 113 -2.69 8.71 -12.83
N THR A 114 -3.76 9.40 -12.49
CA THR A 114 -5.09 8.82 -12.31
C THR A 114 -6.06 9.45 -13.30
N TRP A 115 -6.84 8.60 -13.99
CA TRP A 115 -7.87 9.07 -14.92
C TRP A 115 -9.05 9.68 -14.17
N ALA A 116 -9.70 10.68 -14.78
CA ALA A 116 -10.75 11.48 -14.13
C ALA A 116 -11.98 10.66 -13.70
N ASP A 117 -12.25 9.54 -14.37
CA ASP A 117 -13.34 8.61 -14.06
C ASP A 117 -13.01 7.68 -12.88
N GLN A 118 -11.76 7.62 -12.44
CA GLN A 118 -11.31 6.78 -11.32
C GLN A 118 -11.46 7.49 -9.97
N VAL A 119 -12.68 7.97 -9.68
CA VAL A 119 -12.96 8.83 -8.52
C VAL A 119 -12.50 8.23 -7.19
N ASP A 120 -12.70 6.92 -6.98
CA ASP A 120 -12.28 6.27 -5.73
C ASP A 120 -10.76 6.17 -5.60
N ARG A 121 -10.05 6.06 -6.72
CA ARG A 121 -8.58 6.09 -6.75
C ARG A 121 -8.06 7.49 -6.46
N ILE A 122 -8.70 8.52 -7.01
CA ILE A 122 -8.40 9.93 -6.70
C ILE A 122 -8.58 10.21 -5.21
N ARG A 123 -9.73 9.82 -4.63
CA ARG A 123 -10.01 10.00 -3.19
C ARG A 123 -8.98 9.33 -2.31
N ARG A 124 -8.63 8.08 -2.64
CA ARG A 124 -7.63 7.30 -1.89
C ARG A 124 -6.23 7.89 -2.00
N LEU A 125 -5.84 8.35 -3.19
CA LEU A 125 -4.58 9.04 -3.41
C LEU A 125 -4.51 10.35 -2.63
N ALA A 126 -5.58 11.17 -2.68
CA ALA A 126 -5.66 12.41 -1.90
C ALA A 126 -5.59 12.14 -0.38
N ALA A 127 -6.17 11.04 0.10
CA ALA A 127 -6.06 10.64 1.50
C ALA A 127 -4.63 10.20 1.92
N ALA A 128 -3.79 9.81 0.95
CA ALA A 128 -2.42 9.34 1.17
C ALA A 128 -1.37 10.46 1.08
N ILE A 129 -1.73 11.61 0.52
CA ILE A 129 -0.87 12.79 0.29
C ILE A 129 -1.11 13.84 1.37
#